data_AF-A0A1Y6KJE7-F1
#
_entry.id   AF-A0A1Y6KJE7-F1
#
_cell.length_a   1.000
_cell.length_b   1.000
_cell.length_c   1.000
_cell.angle_alpha   90.00
_cell.angle_beta   90.00
_cell.angle_gamma   90.00
#
_symmetry.space_group_name_H-M   'P 1'
#
loop_
_entity.id
_entity.type
_entity.pdbx_description
1 polymer ?
#
loop_
_entity_poly.entity_id
_entity_poly.type
_entity_poly.pdbx_seq_one_letter_code
_entity_poly.pdbx_strand_id
1 'polypeptide(L)' 'MPSEMHANTEQTDDAALDAAVDQAIAACGGDLRATIRALIIANDYLETEVGELMKAVSHAYTRGRFNSYSG' A
#
# COMPACT_ATOMS: atom_id res chain seq x y z
N MET A 1 23.78 4.22 -20.99
CA MET A 1 22.52 4.97 -21.02
C MET A 1 21.52 4.32 -20.06
N PRO A 2 21.53 4.65 -18.75
CA PRO A 2 20.55 4.13 -17.77
C PRO A 2 19.42 5.13 -17.44
N SER A 3 19.55 6.42 -17.80
CA SER A 3 18.60 7.47 -17.38
C SER A 3 17.21 7.39 -18.03
N GLU A 4 17.06 6.71 -19.16
CA GLU A 4 15.77 6.63 -19.88
C GLU A 4 14.79 5.62 -19.26
N MET A 5 15.27 4.57 -18.59
CA MET A 5 14.40 3.54 -18.00
C MET A 5 13.73 4.01 -16.69
N HIS A 6 14.41 4.83 -15.90
CA HIS A 6 13.84 5.39 -14.67
C HIS A 6 12.71 6.38 -14.99
N ALA A 7 12.91 7.28 -15.95
CA ALA A 7 11.90 8.27 -16.34
C ALA A 7 10.61 7.62 -16.87
N ASN A 8 10.72 6.57 -17.67
CA ASN A 8 9.55 5.87 -18.22
C ASN A 8 8.76 5.10 -17.14
N THR A 9 9.43 4.64 -16.08
CA THR A 9 8.77 3.89 -14.99
C THR A 9 7.95 4.84 -14.12
N GLU A 10 8.52 5.99 -13.72
CA GLU A 10 7.80 7.02 -12.96
C GLU A 10 6.56 7.54 -13.70
N GLN A 11 6.67 7.77 -15.01
CA GLN A 11 5.54 8.22 -15.83
C GLN A 11 4.40 7.20 -15.95
N THR A 12 4.72 5.90 -15.87
CA THR A 12 3.71 4.83 -15.93
C THR A 12 3.03 4.66 -14.57
N ASP A 13 3.78 4.83 -13.49
CA ASP A 13 3.27 4.77 -12.11
C ASP A 13 2.35 5.95 -11.82
N ASP A 14 2.67 7.15 -12.29
CA ASP A 14 1.81 8.34 -12.17
C ASP A 14 0.47 8.13 -12.92
N ALA A 15 0.50 7.57 -14.13
CA ALA A 15 -0.71 7.29 -14.89
C ALA A 15 -1.60 6.22 -14.23
N ALA A 16 -0.98 5.20 -13.62
CA ALA A 16 -1.70 4.19 -12.87
C ALA A 16 -2.31 4.77 -11.59
N LEU A 17 -1.59 5.67 -10.91
CA LEU A 17 -2.07 6.38 -9.73
C LEU A 17 -3.27 7.27 -10.08
N ASP A 18 -3.18 8.07 -11.14
CA ASP A 18 -4.26 8.93 -11.61
C ASP A 18 -5.53 8.11 -11.91
N ALA A 19 -5.38 6.97 -12.59
CA ALA A 19 -6.50 6.06 -12.86
C ALA A 19 -7.14 5.50 -11.57
N ALA A 20 -6.34 5.19 -10.55
CA ALA A 20 -6.84 4.75 -9.26
C ALA A 20 -7.57 5.87 -8.49
N VAL A 21 -7.07 7.11 -8.59
CA VAL A 21 -7.73 8.30 -8.03
C VAL A 21 -9.11 8.49 -8.67
N ASP A 22 -9.19 8.43 -10.00
CA ASP A 22 -10.47 8.56 -10.72
C ASP A 22 -11.48 7.48 -10.31
N GLN A 23 -11.01 6.23 -10.13
CA GLN A 23 -11.85 5.14 -9.65
C GLN A 23 -12.37 5.40 -8.23
N ALA A 24 -11.52 5.90 -7.33
CA ALA A 24 -11.91 6.21 -5.96
C ALA A 24 -12.96 7.35 -5.90
N ILE A 25 -12.76 8.39 -6.73
CA ILE A 25 -13.71 9.49 -6.88
C ILE A 25 -15.05 8.98 -7.43
N ALA A 26 -15.01 8.14 -8.46
CA ALA A 26 -16.21 7.54 -9.05
C ALA A 26 -16.98 6.66 -8.04
N ALA A 27 -16.27 5.87 -7.22
CA ALA A 27 -16.86 5.05 -6.17
C ALA A 27 -17.56 5.88 -5.09
N CYS A 28 -17.11 7.13 -4.87
CA CYS A 28 -17.73 8.10 -3.96
C CYS A 28 -18.75 9.02 -4.66
N GLY A 29 -19.16 8.71 -5.89
CA GLY A 29 -20.14 9.50 -6.63
C GLY A 29 -19.66 10.90 -7.02
N GLY A 30 -18.34 11.11 -7.12
CA GLY A 30 -17.75 12.41 -7.43
C GLY A 30 -17.53 13.32 -6.21
N ASP A 31 -17.90 12.90 -4.99
CA ASP A 31 -17.65 13.69 -3.79
C ASP A 31 -16.17 13.53 -3.35
N LEU A 32 -15.37 14.56 -3.64
CA LEU A 32 -13.96 14.62 -3.26
C LEU A 32 -13.74 14.56 -1.75
N ARG A 33 -14.63 15.17 -0.94
CA ARG A 33 -14.52 15.17 0.52
C ARG A 33 -14.83 13.78 1.08
N ALA A 34 -15.82 13.10 0.54
CA ALA A 34 -16.11 11.70 0.88
C ALA A 34 -14.95 10.78 0.46
N THR A 35 -14.40 10.99 -0.73
CA THR A 35 -13.24 10.24 -1.26
C THR A 35 -12.04 10.36 -0.34
N ILE A 36 -11.64 11.58 0.02
CA ILE A 36 -10.50 11.82 0.93
C ILE A 36 -10.74 11.16 2.29
N ARG A 37 -11.95 11.25 2.84
CA ARG A 37 -12.29 10.57 4.11
C ARG A 37 -12.17 9.05 4.00
N ALA A 38 -12.68 8.47 2.92
CA ALA A 38 -12.59 7.04 2.67
C ALA A 38 -11.13 6.58 2.56
N LEU A 39 -10.29 7.34 1.84
CA LEU A 39 -8.86 7.05 1.72
C LEU A 39 -8.12 7.13 3.06
N ILE A 40 -8.41 8.13 3.89
CA ILE A 40 -7.81 8.24 5.24
C ILE A 40 -8.19 7.03 6.10
N ILE A 41 -9.47 6.63 6.11
CA ILE A 41 -9.94 5.49 6.88
C ILE A 41 -9.32 4.18 6.37
N ALA A 42 -9.24 4.01 5.04
CA ALA A 42 -8.61 2.85 4.44
C ALA A 42 -7.12 2.76 4.79
N ASN A 43 -6.41 3.89 4.82
CA ASN A 43 -5.01 3.92 5.20
C ASN A 43 -4.81 3.57 6.69
N ASP A 44 -5.60 4.15 7.60
CA ASP A 44 -5.56 3.84 9.04
C ASP A 44 -5.81 2.34 9.31
N TYR A 45 -6.75 1.75 8.57
CA TYR A 45 -7.00 0.31 8.61
C TYR A 45 -5.79 -0.51 8.16
N LEU A 46 -5.16 -0.16 7.03
CA LEU A 46 -3.98 -0.87 6.52
C LEU A 46 -2.79 -0.74 7.46
N GLU A 47 -2.54 0.44 8.02
CA GLU A 47 -1.49 0.66 9.01
C GLU A 47 -1.70 -0.19 10.27
N THR A 48 -2.96 -0.32 10.71
CA THR A 48 -3.33 -1.20 11.83
C THR A 48 -3.05 -2.68 11.50
N GLU A 49 -3.49 -3.17 10.34
CA GLU A 49 -3.26 -4.56 9.91
C GLU A 49 -1.77 -4.88 9.78
N VAL A 50 -0.98 -3.96 9.23
CA VAL A 50 0.49 -4.10 9.15
C VAL A 50 1.09 -4.17 10.55
N GLY A 51 0.64 -3.32 11.47
CA GLY A 51 1.08 -3.34 12.86
C GLY A 51 0.80 -4.67 13.56
N GLU A 52 -0.39 -5.22 13.39
CA GLU A 52 -0.77 -6.53 13.95
C GLU A 52 0.03 -7.68 13.32
N LEU A 53 0.25 -7.64 12.01
CA LEU A 53 1.08 -8.65 11.33
C LEU A 53 2.53 -8.60 11.82
N MET A 54 3.12 -7.42 11.97
CA MET A 54 4.47 -7.26 12.51
C MET A 54 4.59 -7.79 13.93
N LYS A 55 3.59 -7.56 14.80
CA LYS A 55 3.54 -8.15 16.15
C LYS A 55 3.50 -9.66 16.10
N ALA A 56 2.67 -10.25 15.23
CA ALA A 56 2.56 -11.70 15.08
C ALA A 56 3.89 -12.33 14.61
N VAL A 57 4.56 -11.72 13.63
CA VAL A 57 5.88 -12.16 13.15
C VAL A 57 6.94 -12.06 14.26
N SER A 58 6.97 -10.94 15.00
CA SER A 58 7.87 -10.75 16.14
C SER A 58 7.62 -11.78 17.26
N HIS A 59 6.37 -12.09 17.55
CA HIS A 59 6.00 -13.15 18.50
C HIS A 59 6.46 -14.54 18.02
N ALA A 60 6.38 -14.84 16.73
CA ALA A 60 6.87 -16.10 16.18
C ALA A 60 8.40 -16.22 16.24
N TYR A 61 9.11 -15.11 16.00
CA TYR A 61 10.57 -15.02 16.12
C TYR A 61 11.03 -15.18 17.59
N THR A 62 10.44 -14.44 18.52
CA THR A 62 10.79 -14.48 19.95
C THR A 62 10.48 -15.84 20.59
N ARG A 63 9.51 -16.59 20.07
CA ARG A 63 9.18 -17.96 20.52
C ARG A 63 10.00 -19.05 19.83
N GLY A 64 11.01 -18.70 19.03
CA GLY A 64 11.92 -19.66 18.38
C GLY A 64 11.24 -20.60 17.39
N ARG A 65 10.08 -20.21 16.83
CA ARG A 65 9.25 -21.08 15.98
C ARG A 65 9.65 -21.02 14.50
N PHE A 66 10.42 -20.01 14.09
CA PHE A 66 11.05 -19.99 12.77
C PHE A 66 12.33 -20.82 12.82
N ASN A 67 12.23 -22.08 12.37
CA ASN A 67 13.42 -22.79 11.92
C ASN A 67 13.85 -22.09 10.63
N SER A 68 14.90 -21.26 10.69
CA SER A 68 15.47 -20.62 9.51
C SER A 68 15.70 -21.70 8.46
N TYR A 69 15.01 -21.60 7.33
CA TYR A 69 15.27 -22.46 6.18
C TYR A 69 16.65 -22.07 5.66
N SER A 70 17.68 -22.76 6.12
CA SER A 70 19.03 -22.65 5.60
C SER A 70 19.07 -23.46 4.32
N GLY A 71 18.69 -22.81 3.22
CA GLY A 71 19.05 -23.23 1.86
C GLY A 71 20.41 -22.65 1.49
#